data_AF-T1AQL5-F1
#
_entry.id   AF-T1AQL5-F1
#
_cell.length_a   1.000
_cell.length_b   1.000
_cell.length_c   1.000
_cell.angle_alpha   90.00
_cell.angle_beta   90.00
_cell.angle_gamma   90.00
#
_symmetry.space_group_name_H-M   'P 1'
#
loop_
_entity.id
_entity.type
_entity.pdbx_description
1 polymer ?
#
loop_
_entity_poly.entity_id
_entity_poly.type
_entity_poly.pdbx_seq_one_letter_code
_entity_poly.pdbx_strand_id
1 'polypeptide(L)'
;AAPCDRIEGLEQIAAVIDIDQSPLGRTPRSNPATYTNVFTTIRELFAAVPEARARGYDAGRFSFNVKGGRCEACQGDGLLRVEMHFLPDVYVPCDLCHGQRYNRETLDIRYRGKTIHEVLRMTVEEALQFFANVPVIAAKLHTLRDVGL
;
A
#
# COMPACT_ATOMS: atom_id res chain seq x y z
N ALA A 1 0.31 -32.38 -25.33
CA ALA A 1 -1.09 -31.90 -25.38
C ALA A 1 -1.63 -32.18 -26.78
N ALA A 2 -2.83 -32.74 -26.91
CA ALA A 2 -3.49 -32.82 -28.22
C ALA A 2 -3.90 -31.40 -28.66
N PRO A 3 -3.83 -31.07 -29.97
CA PRO A 3 -4.23 -29.76 -30.46
C PRO A 3 -5.73 -29.52 -30.20
N CYS A 4 -6.06 -28.31 -29.78
CA CYS A 4 -7.45 -27.86 -29.66
C CYS A 4 -7.90 -27.39 -31.06
N ASP A 5 -8.87 -28.09 -31.65
CA ASP A 5 -9.34 -27.79 -33.01
C ASP A 5 -10.29 -26.58 -33.07
N ARG A 6 -11.08 -26.32 -32.01
CA ARG A 6 -11.94 -25.11 -31.90
C ARG A 6 -12.46 -24.84 -30.48
N ILE A 7 -12.84 -23.58 -30.22
CA ILE A 7 -13.53 -23.11 -29.01
C ILE A 7 -14.80 -22.36 -29.43
N GLU A 8 -15.96 -22.74 -28.89
CA GLU A 8 -17.28 -22.15 -29.16
C GLU A 8 -17.85 -21.52 -27.87
N GLY A 9 -18.75 -20.54 -27.96
CA GLY A 9 -19.43 -19.97 -26.78
C GLY A 9 -18.66 -18.85 -26.06
N LEU A 10 -17.55 -18.36 -26.63
CA LEU A 10 -16.75 -17.27 -26.09
C LEU A 10 -17.56 -15.97 -25.89
N GLU A 11 -18.59 -15.77 -26.70
CA GLU A 11 -19.53 -14.65 -26.60
C GLU A 11 -20.35 -14.63 -25.30
N GLN A 12 -20.41 -15.75 -24.57
CA GLN A 12 -21.08 -15.84 -23.27
C GLN A 12 -20.18 -15.43 -22.11
N ILE A 13 -18.87 -15.28 -22.35
CA ILE A 13 -17.88 -14.98 -21.34
C ILE A 13 -17.58 -13.49 -21.38
N ALA A 14 -17.97 -12.77 -20.32
CA ALA A 14 -17.69 -11.35 -20.19
C ALA A 14 -16.21 -11.05 -19.88
N ALA A 15 -15.55 -11.92 -19.10
CA ALA A 15 -14.14 -11.81 -18.77
C ALA A 15 -13.58 -13.16 -18.31
N VAL A 16 -12.30 -13.38 -18.61
CA VAL A 16 -11.49 -14.45 -18.02
C VAL A 16 -10.46 -13.78 -17.13
N ILE A 17 -10.43 -14.18 -15.85
CA ILE A 17 -9.48 -13.65 -14.86
C ILE A 17 -8.62 -14.82 -14.41
N ASP A 18 -7.34 -14.77 -14.73
CA ASP A 18 -6.35 -15.71 -14.22
C ASP A 18 -5.81 -15.19 -12.89
N ILE A 19 -5.86 -16.03 -11.86
CA ILE A 19 -5.35 -15.73 -10.51
C ILE A 19 -4.31 -16.80 -10.19
N ASP A 20 -3.05 -16.40 -10.25
CA ASP A 20 -1.91 -17.28 -10.04
C ASP A 20 -1.09 -16.88 -8.81
N GLN A 21 0.05 -17.54 -8.62
CA GLN A 21 0.99 -17.27 -7.52
C GLN A 21 2.16 -16.38 -7.97
N SER A 22 2.03 -15.68 -9.09
CA SER A 22 3.04 -14.72 -9.51
C SER A 22 3.11 -13.55 -8.51
N PRO A 23 4.32 -12.98 -8.27
CA PRO A 23 4.44 -11.88 -7.33
C PRO A 23 3.60 -10.66 -7.75
N LEU A 24 2.81 -10.10 -6.82
CA LEU A 24 1.97 -8.90 -7.05
C LEU A 24 2.78 -7.69 -7.55
N GLY A 25 4.04 -7.60 -7.13
CA GLY A 25 4.97 -6.58 -7.57
C GLY A 25 6.40 -6.97 -7.23
N ARG A 26 7.35 -6.38 -7.96
CA ARG A 26 8.79 -6.65 -7.78
C ARG A 26 9.49 -5.62 -6.91
N THR A 27 8.73 -4.68 -6.32
CA THR A 27 9.28 -3.57 -5.54
C THR A 27 8.64 -3.51 -4.14
N PRO A 28 9.35 -2.98 -3.12
CA PRO A 28 8.81 -2.78 -1.77
C PRO A 28 7.60 -1.83 -1.69
N ARG A 29 7.26 -1.16 -2.81
CA ARG A 29 6.12 -0.24 -2.93
C ARG A 29 4.79 -0.96 -3.09
N SER A 30 4.82 -2.22 -3.55
CA SER A 30 3.62 -3.04 -3.70
C SER A 30 3.34 -3.77 -2.40
N ASN A 31 2.19 -3.47 -1.81
CA ASN A 31 1.69 -4.15 -0.61
C ASN A 31 0.17 -4.40 -0.75
N PRO A 32 -0.44 -5.20 0.15
CA PRO A 32 -1.87 -5.50 0.08
C PRO A 32 -2.76 -4.24 0.06
N ALA A 33 -2.35 -3.19 0.79
CA ALA A 33 -3.10 -1.95 0.86
C ALA A 33 -3.10 -1.17 -0.47
N THR A 34 -1.98 -1.14 -1.19
CA THR A 34 -1.89 -0.53 -2.51
C THR A 34 -2.57 -1.38 -3.58
N TYR A 35 -2.47 -2.70 -3.50
CA TYR A 35 -3.00 -3.60 -4.52
C TYR A 35 -4.54 -3.64 -4.52
N THR A 36 -5.16 -3.68 -3.33
CA THR A 36 -6.62 -3.57 -3.17
C THR A 36 -7.14 -2.14 -3.31
N ASN A 37 -6.24 -1.17 -3.50
CA ASN A 37 -6.55 0.25 -3.55
C ASN A 37 -7.29 0.77 -2.29
N VAL A 38 -7.20 0.08 -1.14
CA VAL A 38 -7.73 0.59 0.13
C VAL A 38 -6.88 1.75 0.64
N PHE A 39 -5.59 1.77 0.29
CA PHE A 39 -4.67 2.82 0.69
C PHE A 39 -5.06 4.21 0.15
N THR A 40 -5.75 4.28 -0.99
CA THR A 40 -6.23 5.56 -1.53
C THR A 40 -7.24 6.22 -0.58
N THR A 41 -8.24 5.48 -0.12
CA THR A 41 -9.23 5.98 0.84
C THR A 41 -8.59 6.34 2.18
N ILE A 42 -7.58 5.57 2.62
CA ILE A 42 -6.82 5.91 3.83
C ILE A 42 -6.10 7.26 3.67
N ARG A 43 -5.42 7.50 2.54
CA ARG A 43 -4.74 8.78 2.29
C ARG A 43 -5.71 9.97 2.27
N GLU A 44 -6.90 9.80 1.70
CA GLU A 44 -7.95 10.81 1.70
C GLU A 44 -8.43 11.13 3.12
N LEU A 45 -8.58 10.12 3.99
CA LEU A 45 -8.90 10.34 5.40
C LEU A 45 -7.82 11.14 6.13
N PHE A 46 -6.54 10.81 5.90
CA PHE A 46 -5.43 11.56 6.51
C PHE A 46 -5.38 13.01 6.02
N ALA A 47 -5.66 13.26 4.73
CA ALA A 47 -5.78 14.61 4.19
C ALA A 47 -6.98 15.39 4.74
N ALA A 48 -8.02 14.70 5.20
CA ALA A 48 -9.20 15.32 5.81
C ALA A 48 -9.01 15.71 7.28
N VAL A 49 -7.93 15.29 7.94
CA VAL A 49 -7.61 15.64 9.34
C VAL A 49 -7.42 17.17 9.45
N PRO A 50 -7.95 17.85 10.49
CA PRO A 50 -7.88 19.31 10.62
C PRO A 50 -6.46 19.87 10.52
N GLU A 51 -5.48 19.22 11.16
CA GLU A 51 -4.07 19.59 11.12
C GLU A 51 -3.46 19.45 9.72
N ALA A 52 -3.86 18.42 8.97
CA ALA A 52 -3.43 18.24 7.58
C ALA A 52 -4.01 19.34 6.68
N ARG A 53 -5.31 19.64 6.84
CA ARG A 53 -5.97 20.73 6.11
C ARG A 53 -5.36 22.09 6.42
N ALA A 54 -5.07 22.38 7.68
CA ALA A 54 -4.43 23.62 8.09
C ALA A 54 -3.03 23.81 7.48
N ARG A 55 -2.30 22.71 7.25
CA ARG A 55 -0.99 22.71 6.56
C ARG A 55 -1.10 22.64 5.03
N GLY A 56 -2.31 22.59 4.47
CA GLY A 56 -2.53 22.45 3.03
C GLY A 56 -2.12 21.10 2.46
N TYR A 57 -2.13 20.04 3.27
CA TYR A 57 -1.76 18.69 2.82
C TYR A 57 -2.93 18.00 2.13
N ASP A 58 -2.66 17.44 0.95
CA ASP A 58 -3.59 16.61 0.19
C ASP A 58 -3.30 15.11 0.36
N ALA A 59 -4.08 14.26 -0.30
CA ALA A 59 -3.86 12.81 -0.30
C ALA A 59 -2.52 12.41 -0.95
N GLY A 60 -1.91 13.28 -1.76
CA GLY A 60 -0.59 13.10 -2.36
C GLY A 60 0.52 13.14 -1.31
N ARG A 61 0.43 14.03 -0.32
CA ARG A 61 1.36 14.09 0.82
C ARG A 61 1.50 12.73 1.53
N PHE A 62 0.40 12.00 1.62
CA PHE A 62 0.32 10.71 2.32
C PHE A 62 0.69 9.50 1.44
N SER A 63 1.12 9.71 0.20
CA SER A 63 1.60 8.65 -0.67
C SER A 63 3.13 8.55 -0.62
N PHE A 64 3.66 7.38 -0.29
CA PHE A 64 5.11 7.12 -0.39
C PHE A 64 5.60 7.02 -1.84
N ASN A 65 4.69 6.95 -2.83
CA ASN A 65 5.07 6.81 -4.25
C ASN A 65 5.37 8.15 -4.93
N VAL A 66 4.97 9.29 -4.36
CA VAL A 66 5.11 10.62 -4.97
C VAL A 66 5.95 11.54 -4.09
N LYS A 67 6.61 12.52 -4.72
CA LYS A 67 7.37 13.55 -4.00
C LYS A 67 6.44 14.38 -3.12
N GLY A 68 6.97 14.89 -2.01
CA GLY A 68 6.25 15.80 -1.11
C GLY A 68 6.29 15.33 0.34
N GLY A 69 5.60 14.24 0.67
CA GLY A 69 5.57 13.69 2.03
C GLY A 69 6.42 12.44 2.27
N ARG A 70 6.86 11.77 1.20
CA ARG A 70 7.76 10.61 1.33
C ARG A 70 9.15 11.02 1.82
N CYS A 71 9.90 10.05 2.31
CA CYS A 71 11.33 10.19 2.55
C CYS A 71 12.07 10.24 1.20
N GLU A 72 12.74 11.35 0.91
CA GLU A 72 13.50 11.50 -0.35
C GLU A 72 14.80 10.69 -0.36
N ALA A 73 15.40 10.39 0.80
CA ALA A 73 16.63 9.58 0.85
C ALA A 73 16.44 8.16 0.30
N CYS A 74 15.30 7.52 0.61
CA CYS A 74 14.95 6.20 0.09
C CYS A 74 13.84 6.24 -0.96
N GLN A 75 13.49 7.42 -1.47
CA GLN A 75 12.43 7.63 -2.45
C GLN A 75 11.09 6.95 -2.09
N GLY A 76 10.79 6.82 -0.78
CA GLY A 76 9.58 6.20 -0.25
C GLY A 76 9.64 4.69 -0.03
N ASP A 77 10.75 4.01 -0.36
CA ASP A 77 10.84 2.55 -0.20
C ASP A 77 11.00 2.12 1.26
N GLY A 78 11.57 3.01 2.09
CA GLY A 78 11.96 2.69 3.47
C GLY A 78 13.23 1.83 3.56
N LEU A 79 13.71 1.34 2.43
CA LEU A 79 14.91 0.52 2.28
C LEU A 79 15.85 1.21 1.27
N LEU A 80 17.15 0.99 1.42
CA LEU A 80 18.17 1.34 0.44
C LEU A 80 18.73 0.05 -0.14
N ARG A 81 18.83 -0.02 -1.46
CA ARG A 81 19.44 -1.15 -2.18
C ARG A 81 20.94 -0.92 -2.25
N VAL A 82 21.71 -1.86 -1.72
CA VAL A 82 23.17 -1.88 -1.83
C VAL A 82 23.53 -2.91 -2.88
N GLU A 83 24.06 -2.43 -3.99
CA GLU A 83 24.51 -3.28 -5.10
C GLU A 83 25.78 -4.01 -4.72
N MET A 84 25.79 -5.33 -4.96
CA MET A 84 26.89 -6.21 -4.63
C MET A 84 27.48 -6.80 -5.90
N HIS A 85 28.80 -6.81 -6.03
CA HIS A 85 29.45 -7.23 -7.28
C HIS A 85 29.28 -8.71 -7.62
N PHE A 86 29.18 -9.57 -6.60
CA PHE A 86 29.17 -11.04 -6.76
C PHE A 86 28.05 -11.74 -5.99
N LEU A 87 27.29 -10.99 -5.19
CA LEU A 87 26.19 -11.49 -4.39
C LEU A 87 24.89 -10.80 -4.83
N PRO A 88 23.72 -11.37 -4.50
CA PRO A 88 22.46 -10.66 -4.66
C PRO A 88 22.49 -9.33 -3.91
N ASP A 89 21.85 -8.30 -4.49
CA ASP A 89 21.67 -7.01 -3.85
C ASP A 89 21.03 -7.18 -2.46
N VAL A 90 21.53 -6.43 -1.49
CA VAL A 90 20.97 -6.41 -0.13
C VAL A 90 20.16 -5.15 0.09
N TYR A 91 19.11 -5.26 0.90
CA TYR A 91 18.25 -4.15 1.27
C TYR A 91 18.47 -3.82 2.74
N VAL A 92 18.91 -2.59 3.01
CA VAL A 92 19.12 -2.09 4.38
C VAL A 92 18.05 -1.06 4.72
N PRO A 93 17.59 -0.97 5.98
CA PRO A 93 16.71 0.11 6.41
C PRO A 93 17.31 1.47 6.08
N CYS A 94 16.49 2.40 5.62
CA CYS A 94 16.95 3.77 5.37
C CYS A 94 17.33 4.47 6.68
N ASP A 95 18.54 5.01 6.77
CA ASP A 95 19.03 5.67 7.99
C ASP A 95 18.29 6.96 8.35
N LEU A 96 17.61 7.60 7.39
CA LEU A 96 16.93 8.86 7.62
C LEU A 96 15.51 8.69 8.17
N CYS A 97 14.76 7.73 7.62
CA CYS A 97 13.37 7.48 8.04
C CYS A 97 13.22 6.20 8.87
N HIS A 98 14.28 5.42 9.06
CA HIS A 98 14.29 4.15 9.78
C HIS A 98 13.19 3.19 9.31
N GLY A 99 12.99 3.10 7.99
CA GLY A 99 11.94 2.26 7.39
C GLY A 99 10.54 2.88 7.34
N GLN A 100 10.34 4.09 7.86
CA GLN A 100 9.00 4.68 7.96
C GLN A 100 8.44 5.22 6.63
N ARG A 101 9.26 5.34 5.59
CA ARG A 101 8.89 5.77 4.22
C ARG A 101 8.47 7.25 4.07
N TYR A 102 8.26 7.97 5.15
CA TYR A 102 7.81 9.37 5.15
C TYR A 102 8.82 10.31 5.82
N ASN A 103 8.71 11.60 5.50
CA ASN A 103 9.39 12.66 6.26
C ASN A 103 8.66 12.96 7.58
N ARG A 104 9.36 13.63 8.49
CA ARG A 104 8.88 13.92 9.84
C ARG A 104 7.58 14.73 9.82
N GLU A 105 7.48 15.73 8.95
CA GLU A 105 6.33 16.62 8.87
C GLU A 105 5.04 15.88 8.48
N THR A 106 5.16 14.82 7.68
CA THR A 106 4.02 13.95 7.31
C THR A 106 3.63 13.03 8.46
N LEU A 107 4.62 12.56 9.24
CA LEU A 107 4.41 11.71 10.41
C LEU A 107 3.86 12.47 11.64
N ASP A 108 3.85 13.80 11.63
CA ASP A 108 3.16 14.60 12.64
C ASP A 108 1.64 14.46 12.56
N ILE A 109 1.10 14.14 11.37
CA ILE A 109 -0.35 14.02 11.18
C ILE A 109 -0.84 12.68 11.71
N ARG A 110 -1.84 12.74 12.58
CA ARG A 110 -2.43 11.57 13.23
C ARG A 110 -3.92 11.49 12.96
N TYR A 111 -4.38 10.32 12.53
CA TYR A 111 -5.79 9.95 12.50
C TYR A 111 -6.06 9.03 13.69
N ARG A 112 -7.01 9.38 14.57
CA ARG A 112 -7.31 8.62 15.80
C ARG A 112 -6.06 8.25 16.60
N GLY A 113 -5.12 9.19 16.73
CA GLY A 113 -3.86 9.02 17.46
C GLY A 113 -2.75 8.27 16.72
N LYS A 114 -3.00 7.74 15.52
CA LYS A 114 -2.02 6.96 14.74
C LYS A 114 -1.53 7.72 13.50
N THR A 115 -0.24 7.66 13.22
CA THR A 115 0.36 8.17 11.99
C THR A 115 0.04 7.24 10.82
N ILE A 116 0.23 7.70 9.59
CA ILE A 116 0.00 6.85 8.42
C ILE A 116 0.96 5.66 8.35
N HIS A 117 2.17 5.81 8.88
CA HIS A 117 3.12 4.70 9.00
C HIS A 117 2.62 3.65 9.98
N GLU A 118 2.10 4.07 11.15
CA GLU A 118 1.55 3.14 12.14
C GLU A 118 0.33 2.40 11.60
N VAL A 119 -0.51 3.05 10.80
CA VAL A 119 -1.64 2.40 10.11
C VAL A 119 -1.15 1.34 9.11
N LEU A 120 -0.10 1.62 8.34
CA LEU A 120 0.49 0.65 7.41
C LEU A 120 1.19 -0.53 8.11
N ARG A 121 1.44 -0.44 9.42
CA ARG A 121 2.02 -1.53 10.23
C ARG A 121 0.97 -2.42 10.90
N MET A 122 -0.32 -2.07 10.81
CA MET A 122 -1.39 -2.87 11.38
C MET A 122 -1.55 -4.17 10.59
N THR A 123 -1.89 -5.23 11.31
CA THR A 123 -2.52 -6.44 10.73
C THR A 123 -3.88 -6.09 10.11
N VAL A 124 -4.41 -6.97 9.26
CA VAL A 124 -5.72 -6.77 8.66
C VAL A 124 -6.81 -6.71 9.74
N GLU A 125 -6.74 -7.54 10.77
CA GLU A 125 -7.67 -7.55 11.91
C GLU A 125 -7.65 -6.24 12.69
N GLU A 126 -6.46 -5.74 13.04
CA GLU A 126 -6.30 -4.47 13.75
C GLU A 126 -6.85 -3.31 12.90
N ALA A 127 -6.51 -3.29 11.61
CA ALA A 127 -7.01 -2.27 10.68
C ALA A 127 -8.53 -2.33 10.55
N LEU A 128 -9.13 -3.53 10.53
CA LEU A 128 -10.57 -3.72 10.42
C LEU A 128 -11.30 -3.14 11.63
N GLN A 129 -10.78 -3.39 12.84
CA GLN A 129 -11.30 -2.78 14.07
C GLN A 129 -11.11 -1.25 14.06
N PHE A 130 -9.92 -0.78 13.67
CA PHE A 130 -9.58 0.63 13.65
C PHE A 130 -10.45 1.45 12.68
N PHE A 131 -10.79 0.87 11.52
CA PHE A 131 -11.61 1.47 10.48
C PHE A 131 -13.06 0.99 10.47
N ALA A 132 -13.58 0.40 11.55
CA ALA A 132 -14.94 -0.13 11.63
C ALA A 132 -16.03 0.90 11.26
N ASN A 133 -15.79 2.18 11.54
CA ASN A 133 -16.72 3.28 11.22
C ASN A 133 -16.50 3.89 9.82
N VAL A 134 -15.69 3.26 8.96
CA VAL A 134 -15.44 3.68 7.58
C VAL A 134 -15.79 2.50 6.65
N PRO A 135 -17.07 2.37 6.23
CA PRO A 135 -17.57 1.18 5.53
C PRO A 135 -16.79 0.83 4.26
N VAL A 136 -16.35 1.84 3.49
CA VAL A 136 -15.58 1.63 2.24
C VAL A 136 -14.23 0.95 2.50
N ILE A 137 -13.57 1.26 3.62
CA ILE A 137 -12.32 0.62 4.02
C ILE A 137 -12.60 -0.76 4.61
N ALA A 138 -13.57 -0.84 5.53
CA ALA A 138 -13.93 -2.08 6.20
C ALA A 138 -14.33 -3.18 5.20
N ALA A 139 -15.09 -2.86 4.15
CA ALA A 139 -15.48 -3.82 3.12
C ALA A 139 -14.27 -4.49 2.44
N LYS A 140 -13.23 -3.71 2.10
CA LYS A 140 -12.00 -4.24 1.48
C LYS A 140 -11.17 -5.06 2.46
N LEU A 141 -11.09 -4.61 3.72
CA LEU A 141 -10.38 -5.33 4.79
C LEU A 141 -11.08 -6.65 5.15
N HIS A 142 -12.41 -6.69 5.11
CA HIS A 142 -13.17 -7.93 5.28
C HIS A 142 -12.80 -8.96 4.22
N THR A 143 -12.73 -8.58 2.94
CA THR A 143 -12.31 -9.50 1.87
C THR A 143 -10.92 -10.07 2.10
N LEU A 144 -9.95 -9.24 2.54
CA LEU A 144 -8.60 -9.69 2.85
C LEU A 144 -8.59 -10.70 4.01
N ARG A 145 -9.32 -10.41 5.08
CA ARG A 145 -9.47 -11.34 6.22
C ARG A 145 -10.13 -12.65 5.81
N ASP A 146 -11.18 -12.58 4.98
CA ASP A 146 -11.97 -13.76 4.58
C ASP A 146 -11.16 -14.74 3.71
N VAL A 147 -10.12 -14.26 3.01
CA VAL A 147 -9.16 -15.13 2.30
C VAL A 147 -7.96 -15.55 3.16
N GLY A 148 -7.94 -15.17 4.44
CA GLY A 148 -6.93 -15.59 5.42
C GLY A 148 -5.62 -14.79 5.41
N LEU A 149 -5.65 -13.53 4.97
CA LEU A 149 -4.50 -12.60 5.02
C LEU A 149 -4.43 -11.79 6.31
#